data_AF-A0A6V8EJK4-F1
#
_entry.id   AF-A0A6V8EJK4-F1
#
_cell.length_a   1.000
_cell.length_b   1.000
_cell.length_c   1.000
_cell.angle_alpha   90.00
_cell.angle_beta   90.00
_cell.angle_gamma   90.00
#
_symmetry.space_group_name_H-M   'P 1'
#
loop_
_entity.id
_entity.type
_entity.pdbx_description
1 polymer ?
#
loop_
_entity_poly.entity_id
_entity_poly.type
_entity_poly.pdbx_seq_one_letter_code
_entity_poly.pdbx_strand_id
1 'polypeptide(L)'
;MSANAMLEPRITKVTINIGVGEGGRRLQLAEQVLELLTDLKPVRTLSTSTNRDLGTRVGGPIGCKVTIRNQEKIASFLKDAFWIRQNTLPAYNF
;
A
#
# COMPACT_ATOMS: atom_id res chain seq x y z
N MET A 1 26.62 26.33 10.56
CA MET A 1 25.19 26.61 10.27
C MET A 1 24.37 25.58 10.99
N SER A 2 23.56 25.99 11.97
CA SER A 2 22.66 25.10 12.70
C SER A 2 21.58 24.59 11.74
N ALA A 3 21.58 23.30 11.43
CA ALA A 3 20.54 22.70 10.59
C ALA A 3 19.21 22.73 11.36
N ASN A 4 18.16 23.28 10.75
CA ASN A 4 16.84 23.34 11.36
C ASN A 4 16.24 21.94 11.47
N ALA A 5 16.09 21.43 12.69
CA ALA A 5 15.54 20.09 12.96
C ALA A 5 14.14 19.88 12.36
N MET A 6 13.36 20.95 12.14
CA MET A 6 12.03 20.85 11.54
C MET A 6 12.06 20.53 10.03
N LEU A 7 13.21 20.72 9.37
CA LEU A 7 13.40 20.43 7.94
C LEU A 7 13.91 19.01 7.69
N GLU A 8 14.13 18.22 8.74
CA GLU A 8 14.61 16.85 8.58
C GLU A 8 13.56 15.98 7.87
N PRO A 9 13.91 15.35 6.74
CA PRO A 9 12.99 14.51 5.99
C PRO A 9 12.64 13.25 6.79
N ARG A 10 11.35 12.95 6.87
CA ARG A 10 10.84 11.76 7.56
C ARG A 10 9.74 11.09 6.76
N ILE A 11 9.61 9.78 6.93
CA ILE A 11 8.56 9.00 6.29
C ILE A 11 7.29 9.13 7.14
N THR A 12 6.29 9.86 6.63
CA THR A 12 5.03 10.09 7.37
C THR A 12 4.13 8.86 7.40
N LYS A 13 4.09 8.10 6.30
CA LYS A 13 3.30 6.88 6.18
C LYS A 13 3.80 6.03 5.02
N VAL A 14 3.55 4.73 5.09
CA VAL A 14 3.65 3.81 3.95
C VAL A 14 2.27 3.22 3.72
N THR A 15 1.79 3.28 2.47
CA THR A 15 0.52 2.68 2.08
C THR A 15 0.80 1.54 1.11
N ILE A 16 0.35 0.34 1.46
CA ILE A 16 0.46 -0.85 0.62
C ILE A 16 -0.93 -1.10 0.04
N ASN A 17 -1.01 -1.26 -1.27
CA ASN A 17 -2.27 -1.40 -2.00
C ASN A 17 -2.19 -2.58 -2.97
N ILE A 18 -3.23 -3.41 -2.96
CA ILE A 18 -3.42 -4.49 -3.93
C ILE A 18 -4.69 -4.20 -4.73
N GLY A 19 -4.52 -3.90 -6.02
CA GLY A 19 -5.62 -3.78 -6.97
C GLY A 19 -5.96 -5.15 -7.55
N VAL A 20 -7.13 -5.68 -7.18
CA VAL A 20 -7.60 -6.99 -7.68
C VAL A 20 -8.45 -6.83 -8.93
N GLY A 21 -9.18 -5.71 -9.04
CA GLY A 21 -10.07 -5.40 -10.17
C GLY A 21 -11.47 -6.00 -10.03
N GLU A 22 -11.64 -6.99 -9.15
CA GLU A 22 -12.90 -7.67 -8.90
C GLU A 22 -13.12 -7.95 -7.41
N GLY A 23 -14.39 -8.11 -7.05
CA GLY A 23 -14.79 -8.57 -5.72
C GLY A 23 -14.71 -10.10 -5.58
N GLY A 24 -15.14 -10.60 -4.42
CA GLY A 24 -15.27 -12.04 -4.18
C GLY A 24 -14.01 -12.68 -3.59
N ARG A 25 -13.73 -13.93 -3.97
CA ARG A 25 -12.72 -14.78 -3.31
C ARG A 25 -11.30 -14.24 -3.44
N ARG A 26 -10.92 -13.71 -4.61
CA ARG A 26 -9.57 -13.16 -4.84
C ARG A 26 -9.30 -11.93 -3.98
N LEU A 27 -10.32 -11.10 -3.78
CA LEU A 27 -10.22 -9.97 -2.87
C LEU A 27 -10.02 -10.42 -1.42
N GLN A 28 -10.78 -11.42 -0.97
CA GLN A 28 -10.61 -11.97 0.38
C GLN A 28 -9.22 -12.56 0.60
N LEU A 29 -8.67 -13.25 -0.40
CA LEU A 29 -7.30 -13.76 -0.35
C LEU A 29 -6.28 -12.61 -0.28
N ALA A 30 -6.47 -11.55 -1.06
CA ALA A 30 -5.59 -10.37 -1.00
C ALA A 30 -5.64 -9.68 0.38
N GLU A 31 -6.81 -9.64 1.01
CA GLU A 31 -6.96 -9.16 2.39
C GLU A 31 -6.16 -10.02 3.38
N GLN A 32 -6.27 -11.34 3.29
CA GLN A 32 -5.51 -12.27 4.14
C GLN A 32 -4.00 -12.12 3.96
N VAL A 33 -3.53 -11.92 2.72
CA VAL A 33 -2.11 -11.70 2.43
C VAL A 33 -1.62 -10.39 3.05
N LEU A 34 -2.39 -9.30 2.95
CA LEU A 34 -2.02 -8.03 3.59
C LEU A 34 -1.99 -8.14 5.11
N GLU A 35 -2.96 -8.85 5.69
CA GLU A 35 -3.02 -9.07 7.13
C GLU A 35 -1.82 -9.89 7.60
N LEU A 36 -1.48 -10.98 6.92
CA LEU A 36 -0.31 -11.81 7.22
C LEU A 36 1.02 -11.06 7.10
N LEU A 37 1.15 -10.17 6.12
CA LEU A 37 2.39 -9.42 5.89
C LEU A 37 2.59 -8.26 6.86
N THR A 38 1.51 -7.67 7.39
CA THR A 38 1.60 -6.40 8.14
C THR A 38 1.05 -6.46 9.57
N ASP A 39 0.38 -7.55 9.94
CA ASP A 39 -0.40 -7.71 11.17
C ASP A 39 -1.37 -6.56 11.40
N LEU A 40 -1.98 -6.07 10.31
CA LEU A 40 -2.91 -4.96 10.31
C LEU A 40 -4.12 -5.29 9.46
N LYS A 41 -5.29 -4.88 9.93
CA LYS A 41 -6.55 -5.08 9.21
C LYS A 41 -6.59 -4.20 7.95
N PRO A 42 -6.69 -4.80 6.74
CA PRO A 42 -6.79 -4.04 5.50
C PRO A 42 -8.17 -3.40 5.35
N VAL A 43 -8.22 -2.31 4.60
CA VAL A 43 -9.45 -1.58 4.24
C VAL A 43 -9.75 -1.81 2.76
N ARG A 44 -11.00 -2.17 2.45
CA ARG A 44 -11.47 -2.32 1.06
C ARG A 44 -11.50 -0.97 0.34
N THR A 45 -11.02 -0.97 -0.88
CA THR A 45 -11.17 0.14 -1.83
C THR A 45 -12.41 -0.13 -2.68
N LEU A 46 -13.31 0.85 -2.72
CA LEU A 46 -14.53 0.80 -3.53
C LEU A 46 -14.31 1.55 -4.83
N SER A 47 -14.95 1.10 -5.91
CA SER A 47 -14.90 1.77 -7.21
C SER A 47 -15.65 3.10 -7.16
N THR A 48 -15.01 4.16 -7.62
CA THR A 48 -15.62 5.49 -7.73
C THR A 48 -16.40 5.67 -9.03
N SER A 49 -16.06 4.91 -10.09
CA SER A 49 -16.70 4.96 -11.40
C SER A 49 -17.08 3.56 -11.90
N THR A 50 -18.00 3.50 -12.87
CA THR A 50 -18.32 2.28 -13.60
C THR A 50 -17.49 2.27 -14.88
N ASN A 51 -16.64 1.27 -15.07
CA ASN A 51 -15.89 1.06 -16.30
C ASN A 51 -16.17 -0.35 -16.83
N ARG A 52 -16.75 -0.43 -18.04
CA ARG A 52 -17.13 -1.70 -18.67
C ARG A 52 -15.93 -2.55 -19.05
N ASP A 53 -14.83 -1.92 -19.50
CA ASP A 53 -13.63 -2.62 -19.94
C ASP A 53 -12.92 -3.31 -18.77
N LEU A 54 -13.00 -2.70 -17.58
CA LEU A 54 -12.43 -3.25 -16.34
C LEU A 54 -13.45 -4.08 -15.54
N GLY A 55 -14.70 -4.18 -16.00
CA GLY A 55 -15.77 -4.87 -15.28
C GLY A 55 -16.15 -4.23 -13.93
N THR A 56 -15.78 -2.98 -13.68
CA THR A 56 -16.04 -2.31 -12.39
C THR A 56 -17.38 -1.58 -12.41
N ARG A 57 -18.08 -1.62 -11.27
CA ARG A 57 -19.32 -0.88 -11.02
C ARG A 57 -19.11 0.08 -9.84
N VAL A 58 -19.69 1.28 -9.90
CA VAL A 58 -19.68 2.24 -8.77
C VAL A 58 -20.10 1.55 -7.47
N GLY A 59 -19.33 1.75 -6.42
CA GLY A 59 -19.56 1.17 -5.09
C GLY A 59 -19.14 -0.30 -4.96
N GLY A 60 -18.73 -0.96 -6.05
CA GLY A 60 -18.21 -2.33 -6.02
C GLY A 60 -16.81 -2.39 -5.38
N PRO A 61 -16.49 -3.44 -4.62
CA PRO A 61 -15.16 -3.60 -4.06
C PRO A 61 -14.16 -4.03 -5.14
N ILE A 62 -13.02 -3.34 -5.25
CA ILE A 62 -12.03 -3.52 -6.32
C ILE A 62 -10.63 -3.90 -5.83
N GLY A 63 -10.36 -3.72 -4.55
CA GLY A 63 -9.04 -3.95 -3.99
C GLY A 63 -9.01 -3.72 -2.50
N CYS A 64 -7.84 -3.88 -1.90
CA CYS A 64 -7.61 -3.68 -0.48
C CYS A 64 -6.29 -2.93 -0.26
N LYS A 65 -6.25 -2.13 0.81
CA LYS A 65 -5.05 -1.38 1.18
C LYS A 65 -4.87 -1.34 2.68
N VAL A 66 -3.62 -1.19 3.10
CA VAL A 66 -3.26 -0.96 4.49
C VAL A 66 -2.32 0.24 4.57
N THR A 67 -2.41 1.02 5.63
CA THR A 67 -1.54 2.18 5.86
C THR A 67 -0.83 2.03 7.18
N ILE A 68 0.50 2.04 7.13
CA ILE A 68 1.38 1.96 8.29
C ILE A 68 1.85 3.38 8.60
N ARG A 69 1.75 3.78 9.87
CA ARG A 69 2.23 5.07 10.39
C ARG A 69 3.25 4.92 11.53
N ASN A 70 3.32 3.74 12.13
CA ASN A 70 4.31 3.43 13.15
C ASN A 70 5.69 3.33 12.47
N GLN A 71 6.68 4.08 12.97
CA GLN A 71 7.99 4.22 12.36
C GLN A 71 8.79 2.91 12.37
N GLU A 72 8.68 2.10 13.42
CA GLU A 72 9.37 0.82 13.54
C GLU A 72 8.84 -0.18 12.50
N LYS A 73 7.51 -0.28 12.37
CA LYS A 73 6.86 -1.13 11.35
C LYS A 73 7.16 -0.65 9.92
N ILE A 74 7.29 0.66 9.70
CA ILE A 74 7.70 1.21 8.41
C ILE A 74 9.14 0.81 8.09
N ALA A 75 10.05 0.95 9.06
CA ALA A 75 11.46 0.64 8.86
C ALA A 75 11.68 -0.85 8.55
N SER A 76 11.01 -1.77 9.27
CA SER A 76 11.08 -3.20 8.99
C SER A 76 10.54 -3.54 7.60
N PHE A 77 9.33 -3.05 7.26
CA PHE A 77 8.71 -3.30 5.97
C PHE A 77 9.55 -2.78 4.80
N LEU A 78 10.07 -1.55 4.90
CA LEU A 78 10.89 -0.96 3.83
C LEU A 78 12.22 -1.69 3.65
N LYS A 79 12.83 -2.17 4.74
CA LYS A 79 14.05 -2.98 4.67
C LYS A 79 13.82 -4.23 3.82
N ASP A 80 12.74 -4.96 4.07
CA ASP A 80 12.42 -6.18 3.33
C ASP A 80 12.01 -5.86 1.88
N ALA A 81 11.20 -4.82 1.68
CA ALA A 81 10.76 -4.39 0.35
C ALA A 81 11.92 -3.93 -0.55
N PHE A 82 12.88 -3.16 -0.01
CA PHE A 82 14.05 -2.73 -0.76
C PHE A 82 15.04 -3.86 -0.99
N TRP A 83 15.16 -4.81 -0.06
CA TRP A 83 15.96 -6.02 -0.29
C TRP A 83 15.49 -6.79 -1.53
N ILE A 84 14.17 -6.96 -1.70
CA ILE A 84 13.57 -7.60 -2.91
C ILE A 84 13.92 -6.82 -4.19
N ARG A 85 14.13 -5.50 -4.10
CA ARG A 85 14.53 -4.62 -5.21
C ARG A 85 16.04 -4.41 -5.31
N GLN A 86 16.85 -5.20 -4.59
CA GLN A 86 18.30 -5.05 -4.55
C GLN A 86 18.74 -3.61 -4.20
N ASN A 87 17.98 -2.96 -3.31
CA ASN A 87 18.15 -1.57 -2.90
C ASN A 87 18.28 -0.57 -4.06
N THR A 88 17.67 -0.88 -5.21
CA THR A 88 17.75 -0.06 -6.42
C THR A 88 16.37 0.44 -6.80
N LEU A 89 16.25 1.76 -6.98
CA LEU A 89 15.05 2.43 -7.46
C LEU A 89 15.40 3.32 -8.65
N PRO A 90 14.70 3.18 -9.78
CA PRO A 90 14.86 4.09 -10.90
C PRO A 90 14.48 5.53 -10.53
N ALA A 91 15.14 6.50 -11.15
CA ALA A 91 14.91 7.92 -10.89
C ALA A 91 13.48 8.38 -11.23
N TYR A 92 12.80 7.74 -12.20
CA TYR A 92 11.44 8.09 -12.60
C TYR A 92 10.35 7.74 -11.57
N ASN A 93 10.71 7.08 -10.46
CA ASN A 93 9.79 6.75 -9.38
C ASN A 93 9.51 7.93 -8.43
N PHE A 94 10.31 9.00 -8.53
CA PHE A 94 10.27 10.17 -7.66
C PHE A 94 9.81 11.42 -8.41
#